data_AF-A0A841FKI1-F1
#
_entry.id   AF-A0A841FKI1-F1
#
_cell.length_a   1.000
_cell.length_b   1.000
_cell.length_c   1.000
_cell.angle_alpha   90.00
_cell.angle_beta   90.00
_cell.angle_gamma   90.00
#
_symmetry.space_group_name_H-M   'P 1'
#
loop_
_entity.id
_entity.type
_entity.pdbx_description
1 polymer ?
#
loop_
_entity_poly.entity_id
_entity_poly.type
_entity_poly.pdbx_seq_one_letter_code
_entity_poly.pdbx_strand_id
1 'polypeptide(L)'
;MIRDTETAATGPRAQMVLNGSMPDTVDGLPLHPLLVHFPLVLVPLLVLLVFLYVLIPPLRKRVGWAVLALAVLAPVAVFFARWAGKSFADSVLAALPAGATETDAKADAIAEHEMFGDWLLWLTVGLLPLFLLFGALERGRRSALARATDRPFAAKKDADADAPTPPKPNDDPAAGGRKLVMVIFGVLMLATAAAVAYTAFKSGHTGAKMHWG
;
A
#
# COMPACT_ATOMS: atom_id res chain seq x y z
N MET A 1 54.41 -40.48 44.31
CA MET A 1 55.42 -39.80 43.47
C MET A 1 55.42 -40.59 42.18
N ILE A 2 54.71 -40.21 41.12
CA ILE A 2 55.05 -39.16 40.15
C ILE A 2 53.76 -38.81 39.38
N ARG A 3 53.60 -37.53 39.04
CA ARG A 3 52.54 -36.99 38.16
C ARG A 3 52.83 -37.39 36.72
N ASP A 4 51.80 -37.67 35.93
CA ASP A 4 51.77 -37.31 34.51
C ASP A 4 50.34 -36.89 34.15
N THR A 5 50.20 -35.59 33.88
CA THR A 5 49.03 -34.92 33.35
C THR A 5 49.22 -34.80 31.84
N GLU A 6 48.53 -35.62 31.05
CA GLU A 6 48.40 -35.37 29.61
C GLU A 6 47.05 -34.70 29.31
N THR A 7 47.19 -33.41 28.99
CA THR A 7 46.26 -32.55 28.28
C THR A 7 45.94 -33.10 26.89
N ALA A 8 44.69 -33.54 26.68
CA ALA A 8 44.14 -33.73 25.34
C ALA A 8 43.38 -32.47 24.92
N ALA A 9 44.06 -31.63 24.13
CA ALA A 9 43.49 -30.49 23.44
C ALA A 9 42.72 -30.97 22.18
N THR A 10 41.42 -30.72 22.13
CA THR A 10 40.61 -30.73 20.89
C THR A 10 39.50 -29.67 20.94
N GLY A 11 39.86 -28.40 21.07
CA GLY A 11 39.16 -27.34 20.32
C GLY A 11 39.89 -27.22 18.98
N PRO A 12 39.23 -27.17 17.80
CA PRO A 12 38.50 -25.97 17.33
C PRO A 12 37.48 -26.28 16.19
N ARG A 13 36.20 -26.60 16.46
CA ARG A 13 35.24 -26.91 15.36
C ARG A 13 33.76 -26.53 15.59
N ALA A 14 33.46 -25.51 16.38
CA ALA A 14 32.06 -25.14 16.67
C ALA A 14 31.69 -23.66 16.44
N GLN A 15 32.46 -22.91 15.66
CA GLN A 15 32.17 -21.47 15.43
C GLN A 15 32.27 -21.02 13.97
N MET A 16 32.10 -21.92 13.00
CA MET A 16 32.32 -21.57 11.58
C MET A 16 31.32 -22.25 10.64
N VAL A 17 30.03 -22.24 11.00
CA VAL A 17 28.95 -22.67 10.10
C VAL A 17 27.82 -21.62 10.16
N LEU A 18 27.93 -20.69 9.20
CA LEU A 18 26.83 -19.99 8.50
C LEU A 18 26.17 -18.84 9.24
N ASN A 19 26.99 -17.81 9.45
CA ASN A 19 26.59 -16.41 9.43
C ASN A 19 25.96 -16.08 8.06
N GLY A 20 24.67 -16.39 7.90
CA GLY A 20 23.85 -16.10 6.72
C GLY A 20 22.54 -15.39 7.06
N SER A 21 22.36 -14.97 8.32
CA SER A 21 21.21 -14.16 8.72
C SER A 21 21.41 -12.73 8.24
N MET A 22 20.38 -12.20 7.60
CA MET A 22 20.23 -10.77 7.38
C MET A 22 20.47 -10.00 8.69
N PRO A 23 20.87 -8.72 8.66
CA PRO A 23 21.06 -7.95 9.88
C PRO A 23 19.76 -7.91 10.69
N ASP A 24 19.68 -8.74 11.74
CA ASP A 24 18.53 -8.82 12.66
C ASP A 24 18.42 -7.57 13.55
N THR A 25 19.36 -6.63 13.40
CA THR A 25 19.46 -5.38 14.17
C THR A 25 19.89 -4.22 13.28
N VAL A 26 19.26 -3.06 13.48
CA VAL A 26 19.75 -1.74 13.04
C VAL A 26 19.79 -0.89 14.29
N ASP A 27 20.95 -0.31 14.61
CA ASP A 27 21.18 0.46 15.86
C ASP A 27 20.91 -0.31 17.17
N GLY A 28 21.11 -1.64 17.18
CA GLY A 28 20.96 -2.47 18.38
C GLY A 28 19.51 -2.73 18.82
N LEU A 29 18.53 -2.21 18.07
CA LEU A 29 17.12 -2.56 18.21
C LEU A 29 16.81 -3.76 17.30
N PRO A 30 15.98 -4.72 17.75
CA PRO A 30 15.51 -5.78 16.88
C PRO A 30 14.85 -5.13 15.67
N LEU A 31 15.26 -5.53 14.47
CA LEU A 31 14.71 -4.94 13.24
C LEU A 31 13.21 -5.28 13.09
N HIS A 32 12.80 -6.38 13.74
CA HIS A 32 11.48 -7.01 13.63
C HIS A 32 10.30 -6.13 14.10
N PRO A 33 10.30 -5.46 15.28
CA PRO A 33 9.26 -4.50 15.65
C PRO A 33 9.12 -3.34 14.67
N LEU A 34 10.22 -2.80 14.15
CA LEU A 34 10.14 -1.63 13.27
C LEU A 34 9.47 -1.99 11.94
N LEU A 35 9.84 -3.12 11.31
CA LEU A 35 9.24 -3.53 10.03
C LEU A 35 7.74 -3.78 10.13
N VAL A 36 7.26 -4.38 11.22
CA VAL A 36 5.82 -4.68 11.39
C VAL A 36 4.99 -3.46 11.81
N HIS A 37 5.61 -2.44 12.42
CA HIS A 37 4.92 -1.20 12.81
C HIS A 37 4.73 -0.21 11.65
N PHE A 38 5.60 -0.19 10.64
CA PHE A 38 5.45 0.76 9.53
C PHE A 38 4.12 0.61 8.77
N PRO A 39 3.68 -0.60 8.34
CA PRO A 39 2.38 -0.77 7.68
C PRO A 39 1.21 -0.30 8.54
N LEU A 40 1.27 -0.52 9.86
CA LEU A 40 0.22 -0.13 10.82
C LEU A 40 -0.03 1.38 10.85
N VAL A 41 0.96 2.19 10.50
CA VAL A 41 0.80 3.66 10.44
C VAL A 41 0.55 4.12 9.02
N LEU A 42 1.34 3.63 8.06
CA LEU A 42 1.32 4.12 6.68
C LEU A 42 0.03 3.72 5.95
N VAL A 43 -0.47 2.50 6.13
CA VAL A 43 -1.65 2.02 5.41
C VAL A 43 -2.91 2.75 5.88
N PRO A 44 -3.24 2.86 7.18
CA PRO A 44 -4.41 3.61 7.62
C PRO A 44 -4.35 5.09 7.22
N LEU A 45 -3.15 5.69 7.30
CA LEU A 45 -2.96 7.08 6.87
C LEU A 45 -3.19 7.24 5.36
N LEU A 46 -2.69 6.31 4.53
CA LEU A 46 -2.94 6.29 3.09
C LEU A 46 -4.45 6.22 2.82
N VAL A 47 -5.15 5.28 3.45
CA VAL A 47 -6.60 5.11 3.27
C VAL A 47 -7.34 6.40 3.63
N LEU A 48 -7.03 6.99 4.78
CA LEU A 48 -7.65 8.24 5.23
C LEU A 48 -7.41 9.37 4.22
N LEU A 49 -6.18 9.57 3.76
CA LEU A 49 -5.87 10.63 2.80
C LEU A 49 -6.50 10.38 1.43
N VAL A 50 -6.66 9.12 0.99
CA VAL A 50 -7.40 8.78 -0.23
C VAL A 50 -8.87 9.16 -0.10
N PHE A 51 -9.53 8.83 1.02
CA PHE A 51 -10.91 9.25 1.28
C PHE A 51 -11.04 10.78 1.25
N LEU A 52 -10.16 11.50 1.96
CA LEU A 52 -10.16 12.96 1.96
C LEU A 52 -9.92 13.53 0.55
N TYR A 53 -9.02 12.94 -0.22
CA TYR A 53 -8.69 13.38 -1.58
C TYR A 53 -9.89 13.24 -2.54
N VAL A 54 -10.59 12.10 -2.48
CA VAL A 54 -11.72 11.84 -3.38
C VAL A 54 -12.95 12.66 -2.96
N LEU A 55 -13.30 12.62 -1.67
CA LEU A 55 -14.55 13.19 -1.14
C LEU A 55 -14.50 14.71 -0.92
N ILE A 56 -13.32 15.29 -0.71
CA ILE A 56 -13.15 16.72 -0.40
C ILE A 56 -12.32 17.41 -1.51
N PRO A 57 -12.95 17.87 -2.61
CA PRO A 57 -12.28 18.52 -3.73
C PRO A 57 -11.30 19.67 -3.39
N PRO A 58 -11.59 20.58 -2.42
CA PRO A 58 -10.65 21.65 -2.11
C PRO A 58 -9.36 21.16 -1.46
N LEU A 59 -9.37 19.98 -0.81
CA LEU A 59 -8.20 19.43 -0.12
C LEU A 59 -7.18 18.80 -1.08
N ARG A 60 -7.61 18.44 -2.30
CA ARG A 60 -6.78 17.75 -3.31
C ARG A 60 -5.44 18.43 -3.58
N LYS A 61 -5.40 19.78 -3.57
CA LYS A 61 -4.16 20.55 -3.79
C LYS A 61 -3.18 20.44 -2.61
N ARG A 62 -3.67 20.23 -1.39
CA ARG A 62 -2.88 20.18 -0.16
C ARG A 62 -2.40 18.77 0.16
N VAL A 63 -3.26 17.77 0.01
CA VAL A 63 -2.96 16.38 0.41
C VAL A 63 -2.47 15.50 -0.75
N GLY A 64 -2.57 15.94 -2.00
CA GLY A 64 -2.23 15.10 -3.16
C GLY A 64 -0.78 14.59 -3.19
N TRP A 65 0.18 15.41 -2.75
CA TRP A 65 1.59 14.98 -2.65
C TRP A 65 1.78 13.94 -1.53
N ALA A 66 1.06 14.08 -0.41
CA ALA A 66 1.11 13.14 0.70
C ALA A 66 0.47 11.80 0.32
N VAL A 67 -0.65 11.81 -0.41
CA VAL A 67 -1.24 10.60 -1.00
C VAL A 67 -0.25 9.91 -1.94
N LEU A 68 0.42 10.68 -2.81
CA LEU A 68 1.42 10.12 -3.72
C LEU A 68 2.58 9.45 -2.97
N ALA A 69 3.13 10.13 -1.97
CA ALA A 69 4.22 9.60 -1.15
C ALA A 69 3.80 8.31 -0.44
N LEU A 70 2.63 8.32 0.20
CA LEU A 70 2.10 7.15 0.90
C LEU A 70 1.74 6.00 -0.04
N ALA A 71 1.23 6.29 -1.25
CA ALA A 71 0.93 5.27 -2.25
C ALA A 71 2.19 4.53 -2.73
N VAL A 72 3.38 5.08 -2.49
CA VAL A 72 4.67 4.40 -2.74
C VAL A 72 5.19 3.76 -1.45
N LEU A 73 5.20 4.49 -0.33
CA LEU A 73 5.80 3.99 0.92
C LEU A 73 4.99 2.87 1.57
N ALA A 74 3.66 2.90 1.51
CA ALA A 74 2.80 1.89 2.11
C ALA A 74 3.02 0.48 1.50
N PRO A 75 2.95 0.26 0.17
CA PRO A 75 3.20 -1.06 -0.39
C PRO A 75 4.64 -1.55 -0.15
N VAL A 76 5.63 -0.66 -0.11
CA VAL A 76 7.01 -1.02 0.26
C VAL A 76 7.07 -1.53 1.70
N ALA A 77 6.44 -0.83 2.65
CA ALA A 77 6.39 -1.28 4.03
C ALA A 77 5.64 -2.62 4.17
N VAL A 78 4.49 -2.77 3.48
CA VAL A 78 3.72 -4.02 3.47
C VAL A 78 4.54 -5.18 2.89
N PHE A 79 5.30 -4.94 1.82
CA PHE A 79 6.18 -5.95 1.21
C PHE A 79 7.20 -6.48 2.22
N PHE A 80 7.90 -5.59 2.92
CA PHE A 80 8.91 -5.98 3.91
C PHE A 80 8.29 -6.67 5.13
N ALA A 81 7.14 -6.21 5.62
CA ALA A 81 6.43 -6.86 6.71
C ALA A 81 5.96 -8.28 6.33
N ARG A 82 5.41 -8.44 5.12
CA ARG A 82 5.03 -9.75 4.58
C ARG A 82 6.25 -10.68 4.47
N TRP A 83 7.34 -10.18 3.89
CA TRP A 83 8.56 -10.97 3.72
C TRP A 83 9.11 -11.46 5.06
N ALA A 84 9.21 -10.57 6.05
CA ALA A 84 9.63 -10.92 7.40
C ALA A 84 8.66 -11.92 8.08
N GLY A 85 7.35 -11.71 7.89
CA GLY A 85 6.31 -12.59 8.43
C GLY A 85 6.37 -14.01 7.87
N LYS A 86 6.66 -14.17 6.57
CA LYS A 86 6.82 -15.49 5.94
C LYS A 86 8.03 -16.24 6.48
N SER A 87 9.18 -15.57 6.61
CA SER A 87 10.38 -16.20 7.21
C SER A 87 10.14 -16.63 8.67
N PHE A 88 9.37 -15.84 9.42
CA PHE A 88 8.97 -16.22 10.78
C PHE A 88 8.00 -17.41 10.76
N ALA A 89 6.99 -17.40 9.90
CA ALA A 89 6.03 -18.48 9.74
C ALA A 89 6.71 -19.82 9.40
N ASP A 90 7.67 -19.80 8.46
CA ASP A 90 8.46 -20.99 8.09
C ASP A 90 9.20 -21.58 9.30
N SER A 91 9.77 -20.70 10.15
CA SER A 91 10.48 -21.10 11.37
C SER A 91 9.52 -21.70 12.42
N VAL A 92 8.34 -21.12 12.59
CA VAL A 92 7.30 -21.63 13.48
C VAL A 92 6.80 -22.99 13.02
N LEU A 93 6.47 -23.13 11.72
CA LEU A 93 5.98 -24.37 11.14
C LEU A 93 7.01 -25.50 11.22
N ALA A 94 8.29 -25.20 11.00
CA ALA A 94 9.38 -26.18 11.12
C ALA A 94 9.57 -26.71 12.55
N ALA A 95 9.16 -25.93 13.56
CA ALA A 95 9.24 -26.32 14.97
C ALA A 95 8.02 -27.14 15.46
N LEU A 96 6.94 -27.22 14.67
CA LEU A 96 5.74 -27.96 15.08
C LEU A 96 5.93 -29.48 14.93
N PRO A 97 5.42 -30.28 15.88
CA PRO A 97 5.42 -31.73 15.76
C PRO A 97 4.51 -32.18 14.61
N ALA A 98 5.04 -33.02 13.71
CA ALA A 98 4.31 -33.52 12.56
C ALA A 98 3.14 -34.44 12.97
N GLY A 99 1.99 -34.29 12.33
CA GLY A 99 0.85 -35.22 12.45
C GLY A 99 -0.09 -35.00 13.63
N ALA A 100 0.03 -33.88 14.36
CA ALA A 100 -0.93 -33.50 15.40
C ALA A 100 -2.01 -32.55 14.86
N THR A 101 -3.26 -32.72 15.30
CA THR A 101 -4.39 -31.86 14.87
C THR A 101 -4.20 -30.38 15.21
N GLU A 102 -3.51 -30.09 16.31
CA GLU A 102 -3.14 -28.71 16.71
C GLU A 102 -2.14 -28.08 15.74
N THR A 103 -1.28 -28.88 15.11
CA THR A 103 -0.32 -28.43 14.09
C THR A 103 -1.07 -27.96 12.84
N ASP A 104 -2.07 -28.71 12.40
CA ASP A 104 -2.90 -28.35 11.24
C ASP A 104 -3.69 -27.06 11.50
N ALA A 105 -4.30 -26.93 12.68
CA ALA A 105 -5.03 -25.72 13.07
C ALA A 105 -4.13 -24.47 13.10
N LYS A 106 -2.89 -24.61 13.58
CA LYS A 106 -1.91 -23.50 13.60
C LYS A 106 -1.41 -23.16 12.19
N ALA A 107 -1.19 -24.16 11.34
CA ALA A 107 -0.82 -23.95 9.95
C ALA A 107 -1.92 -23.22 9.16
N ASP A 108 -3.19 -23.60 9.35
CA ASP A 108 -4.33 -22.94 8.73
C ASP A 108 -4.48 -21.48 9.20
N ALA A 109 -4.25 -21.20 10.48
CA ALA A 109 -4.32 -19.84 11.02
C ALA A 109 -3.21 -18.94 10.43
N ILE A 110 -1.99 -19.48 10.29
CA ILE A 110 -0.86 -18.79 9.64
C ILE A 110 -1.21 -18.49 8.17
N ALA A 111 -1.74 -19.48 7.44
CA ALA A 111 -2.14 -19.32 6.05
C ALA A 111 -3.26 -18.28 5.88
N GLU A 112 -4.25 -18.24 6.77
CA GLU A 112 -5.31 -17.21 6.75
C GLU A 112 -4.69 -15.80 6.92
N HIS A 113 -3.76 -15.63 7.85
CA HIS A 113 -3.09 -14.35 8.07
C HIS A 113 -2.21 -13.93 6.90
N GLU A 114 -1.42 -14.85 6.36
CA GLU A 114 -0.58 -14.61 5.19
C GLU A 114 -1.42 -14.18 3.99
N MET A 115 -2.54 -14.86 3.73
CA MET A 115 -3.46 -14.51 2.65
C MET A 115 -3.93 -13.05 2.73
N PHE A 116 -4.26 -12.54 3.92
CA PHE A 116 -4.61 -11.12 4.07
C PHE A 116 -3.41 -10.19 3.83
N GLY A 117 -2.21 -10.59 4.22
CA GLY A 117 -0.98 -9.86 3.90
C GLY A 117 -0.73 -9.77 2.38
N ASP A 118 -0.97 -10.86 1.65
CA ASP A 118 -0.86 -10.92 0.19
C ASP A 118 -1.86 -9.98 -0.48
N TRP A 119 -3.14 -10.06 -0.08
CA TRP A 119 -4.17 -9.16 -0.61
C TRP A 119 -3.87 -7.70 -0.29
N LEU A 120 -3.39 -7.40 0.91
CA LEU A 120 -3.06 -6.03 1.31
C LEU A 120 -1.94 -5.45 0.43
N LEU A 121 -0.90 -6.24 0.12
CA LEU A 121 0.18 -5.81 -0.76
C LEU A 121 -0.36 -5.45 -2.15
N TRP A 122 -1.11 -6.35 -2.78
CA TRP A 122 -1.58 -6.11 -4.15
C TRP A 122 -2.60 -4.96 -4.25
N LEU A 123 -3.47 -4.81 -3.23
CA LEU A 123 -4.41 -3.68 -3.20
C LEU A 123 -3.70 -2.34 -3.01
N THR A 124 -2.68 -2.26 -2.14
CA THR A 124 -1.90 -1.03 -1.96
C THR A 124 -1.06 -0.69 -3.18
N VAL A 125 -0.49 -1.69 -3.86
CA VAL A 125 0.17 -1.51 -5.18
C VAL A 125 -0.82 -0.98 -6.23
N GLY A 126 -2.05 -1.53 -6.28
CA GLY A 126 -3.09 -1.11 -7.21
C GLY A 126 -3.61 0.32 -7.01
N LEU A 127 -3.51 0.87 -5.79
CA LEU A 127 -3.93 2.25 -5.51
C LEU A 127 -3.08 3.30 -6.24
N LEU A 128 -1.78 3.05 -6.46
CA LEU A 128 -0.88 4.01 -7.09
C LEU A 128 -1.29 4.34 -8.55
N PRO A 129 -1.40 3.36 -9.48
CA PRO A 129 -1.82 3.67 -10.85
C PRO A 129 -3.24 4.26 -10.88
N LEU A 130 -4.13 3.80 -10.00
CA LEU A 130 -5.49 4.33 -9.91
C LEU A 130 -5.52 5.80 -9.49
N PHE A 131 -4.71 6.17 -8.49
CA PHE A 131 -4.51 7.55 -8.05
C PHE A 131 -3.92 8.43 -9.16
N LEU A 132 -2.87 7.94 -9.83
CA LEU A 132 -2.22 8.67 -10.92
C LEU A 132 -3.20 8.92 -12.08
N LEU A 133 -3.98 7.92 -12.45
CA LEU A 133 -4.98 8.02 -13.51
C LEU A 133 -6.09 9.02 -13.13
N PHE A 134 -6.66 8.90 -11.94
CA PHE A 134 -7.67 9.83 -11.45
C PHE A 134 -7.13 11.28 -11.39
N GLY A 135 -5.91 11.46 -10.88
CA GLY A 135 -5.26 12.77 -10.80
C GLY A 135 -4.90 13.35 -12.18
N ALA A 136 -4.55 12.52 -13.16
CA ALA A 136 -4.34 12.94 -14.55
C ALA A 136 -5.66 13.39 -15.22
N LEU A 137 -6.73 12.62 -15.06
CA LEU A 137 -8.06 12.96 -15.58
C LEU A 137 -8.58 14.28 -14.98
N GLU A 138 -8.41 14.47 -13.67
CA GLU A 138 -8.83 15.72 -13.00
C GLU A 138 -7.98 16.92 -13.43
N ARG A 139 -6.67 16.76 -13.61
CA ARG A 139 -5.81 17.82 -14.16
C ARG A 139 -6.24 18.19 -15.58
N GLY A 140 -6.45 17.20 -16.44
CA GLY A 140 -6.93 17.41 -17.82
C GLY A 140 -8.27 18.15 -17.88
N ARG A 141 -9.22 17.79 -17.01
CA ARG A 141 -10.52 18.48 -16.90
C ARG A 141 -10.35 19.94 -16.51
N ARG A 142 -9.51 20.25 -15.52
CA ARG A 142 -9.26 21.64 -15.09
C ARG A 142 -8.61 22.48 -16.20
N SER A 143 -7.63 21.91 -16.90
CA SER A 143 -6.98 22.59 -18.03
C SER A 143 -7.91 22.80 -19.23
N ALA A 144 -8.89 21.90 -19.45
CA ALA A 144 -9.92 22.09 -20.47
C ALA A 144 -10.90 23.21 -20.10
N LEU A 145 -11.30 23.29 -18.83
CA LEU A 145 -12.18 24.35 -18.32
C LEU A 145 -11.50 25.73 -18.39
N ALA A 146 -10.23 25.83 -18.01
CA ALA A 146 -9.46 27.08 -18.12
C ALA A 146 -9.37 27.59 -19.57
N ARG A 147 -9.05 26.71 -20.53
CA ARG A 147 -9.04 27.07 -21.96
C ARG A 147 -10.41 27.51 -22.49
N ALA A 148 -11.50 26.95 -21.96
CA ALA A 148 -12.85 27.34 -22.35
C ALA A 148 -13.21 28.75 -21.84
N THR A 149 -12.73 29.14 -20.64
CA THR A 149 -12.92 30.48 -20.09
C THR A 149 -11.97 31.52 -20.69
N ASP A 150 -10.78 31.10 -21.13
CA ASP A 150 -9.77 31.97 -21.77
C ASP A 150 -10.06 32.23 -23.25
N ARG A 151 -11.03 31.54 -23.87
CA ARG A 151 -11.56 31.93 -25.18
C ARG A 151 -12.17 33.32 -25.01
N PRO A 152 -11.56 34.37 -25.58
CA PRO A 152 -12.09 35.71 -25.40
C PRO A 152 -13.51 35.74 -25.98
N PHE A 153 -14.32 36.68 -25.54
CA PHE A 153 -15.39 37.27 -26.36
C PHE A 153 -14.80 37.91 -27.64
N ALA A 154 -13.94 37.20 -28.39
CA ALA A 154 -13.31 37.61 -29.65
C ALA A 154 -14.31 37.53 -30.82
N ALA A 155 -15.55 37.89 -30.54
CA ALA A 155 -16.60 38.13 -31.51
C ALA A 155 -17.44 39.31 -31.01
N LYS A 156 -16.80 40.43 -30.66
CA LYS A 156 -17.46 41.74 -30.76
C LYS A 156 -16.49 42.92 -30.80
N LYS A 157 -16.03 43.23 -32.01
CA LYS A 157 -16.06 44.61 -32.52
C LYS A 157 -16.33 44.70 -34.04
N ASP A 158 -16.38 43.57 -34.72
CA ASP A 158 -16.47 43.47 -36.18
C ASP A 158 -17.28 42.23 -36.64
N ALA A 159 -18.16 41.71 -35.78
CA ALA A 159 -18.99 40.55 -36.13
C ALA A 159 -20.10 40.95 -37.10
N ASP A 160 -19.93 40.51 -38.35
CA ASP A 160 -20.97 40.39 -39.36
C ASP A 160 -22.24 39.77 -38.76
N ALA A 161 -23.42 40.27 -39.13
CA ALA A 161 -24.71 39.81 -38.60
C ALA A 161 -25.01 38.32 -38.88
N ASP A 162 -24.15 37.64 -39.65
CA ASP A 162 -24.25 36.24 -40.05
C ASP A 162 -23.21 35.33 -39.34
N ALA A 163 -22.47 35.87 -38.35
CA ALA A 163 -21.51 35.08 -37.59
C ALA A 163 -22.22 33.98 -36.78
N PRO A 164 -21.78 32.70 -36.86
CA PRO A 164 -22.36 31.61 -36.08
C PRO A 164 -22.36 31.95 -34.59
N THR A 165 -23.51 31.83 -33.93
CA THR A 165 -23.60 32.05 -32.48
C THR A 165 -22.58 31.17 -31.76
N PRO A 166 -21.79 31.72 -30.82
CA PRO A 166 -20.79 30.94 -30.10
C PRO A 166 -21.47 29.76 -29.39
N PRO A 167 -20.85 28.56 -29.40
CA PRO A 167 -21.41 27.39 -28.73
C PRO A 167 -21.60 27.71 -27.25
N LYS A 168 -22.79 27.40 -26.71
CA LYS A 168 -23.08 27.66 -25.31
C LYS A 168 -22.16 26.78 -24.44
N PRO A 169 -21.82 27.19 -23.20
CA PRO A 169 -20.94 26.43 -22.30
C PRO A 169 -21.38 24.99 -22.02
N ASN A 170 -22.63 24.65 -22.32
CA ASN A 170 -23.26 23.34 -22.17
C ASN A 170 -23.32 22.51 -23.47
N ASP A 171 -22.76 23.00 -24.58
CA ASP A 171 -22.81 22.34 -25.90
C ASP A 171 -21.58 21.45 -26.18
N ASP A 172 -20.80 21.07 -25.16
CA ASP A 172 -19.74 20.07 -25.31
C ASP A 172 -20.31 18.65 -25.15
N PRO A 173 -20.54 17.90 -26.25
CA PRO A 173 -21.12 16.57 -26.19
C PRO A 173 -20.27 15.58 -25.38
N ALA A 174 -18.96 15.83 -25.21
CA ALA A 174 -18.07 14.99 -24.43
C ALA A 174 -18.12 15.28 -22.92
N ALA A 175 -18.83 16.32 -22.46
CA ALA A 175 -18.91 16.69 -21.05
C ALA A 175 -19.58 15.63 -20.17
N GLY A 176 -20.64 14.97 -20.68
CA GLY A 176 -21.32 13.88 -19.98
C GLY A 176 -20.41 12.67 -19.76
N GLY A 177 -19.75 12.22 -20.83
CA GLY A 177 -18.82 11.08 -20.79
C GLY A 177 -17.67 11.29 -19.80
N ARG A 178 -17.04 12.47 -19.81
CA ARG A 178 -15.96 12.78 -18.85
C ARG A 178 -16.43 12.76 -17.40
N LYS A 179 -17.63 13.27 -17.10
CA LYS A 179 -18.21 13.21 -15.74
C LYS A 179 -18.45 11.76 -15.31
N LEU A 180 -19.03 10.93 -16.19
CA LEU A 180 -19.26 9.52 -15.90
C LEU A 180 -17.95 8.78 -15.61
N VAL A 181 -16.93 8.96 -16.47
CA VAL A 181 -15.60 8.36 -16.27
C VAL A 181 -15.01 8.78 -14.92
N MET A 182 -15.08 10.06 -14.56
CA MET A 182 -14.59 10.53 -13.26
C MET A 182 -15.33 9.90 -12.08
N VAL A 183 -16.65 9.74 -12.17
CA VAL A 183 -17.44 9.09 -11.13
C VAL A 183 -17.04 7.62 -10.99
N ILE A 184 -16.91 6.89 -12.10
CA ILE A 184 -16.47 5.49 -12.10
C ILE A 184 -15.10 5.35 -11.42
N PHE A 185 -14.10 6.12 -11.85
CA PHE A 185 -12.77 6.06 -11.24
C PHE A 185 -12.75 6.52 -9.78
N GLY A 186 -13.57 7.50 -9.42
CA GLY A 186 -13.74 7.91 -8.02
C GLY A 186 -14.32 6.80 -7.15
N VAL A 187 -15.37 6.12 -7.63
CA VAL A 187 -15.97 4.96 -6.94
C VAL A 187 -14.98 3.80 -6.83
N LEU A 188 -14.27 3.48 -7.92
CA LEU A 188 -13.22 2.45 -7.89
C LEU A 188 -12.15 2.78 -6.85
N MET A 189 -11.69 4.03 -6.81
CA MET A 189 -10.66 4.45 -5.85
C MET A 189 -11.14 4.34 -4.40
N LEU A 190 -12.41 4.70 -4.12
CA LEU A 190 -13.02 4.53 -2.81
C LEU A 190 -13.21 3.05 -2.44
N ALA A 191 -13.66 2.23 -3.38
CA ALA A 191 -13.85 0.79 -3.19
C ALA A 191 -12.51 0.09 -2.90
N THR A 192 -11.46 0.40 -3.64
CA THR A 192 -10.12 -0.12 -3.39
C THR A 192 -9.59 0.35 -2.04
N ALA A 193 -9.76 1.63 -1.67
CA ALA A 193 -9.34 2.13 -0.37
C ALA A 193 -10.09 1.45 0.80
N ALA A 194 -11.38 1.19 0.65
CA ALA A 194 -12.16 0.43 1.62
C ALA A 194 -11.68 -1.03 1.71
N ALA A 195 -11.37 -1.67 0.58
CA ALA A 195 -10.79 -3.01 0.55
C ALA A 195 -9.43 -3.05 1.27
N VAL A 196 -8.57 -2.05 1.07
CA VAL A 196 -7.28 -1.91 1.79
C VAL A 196 -7.51 -1.78 3.30
N ALA A 197 -8.45 -0.94 3.75
CA ALA A 197 -8.77 -0.84 5.18
C ALA A 197 -9.28 -2.17 5.74
N TYR A 198 -10.16 -2.85 5.02
CA TYR A 198 -10.70 -4.14 5.43
C TYR A 198 -9.62 -5.21 5.54
N THR A 199 -8.74 -5.34 4.54
CA THR A 199 -7.66 -6.34 4.57
C THR A 199 -6.61 -6.03 5.62
N ALA A 200 -6.28 -4.74 5.84
CA ALA A 200 -5.40 -4.33 6.93
C ALA A 200 -5.99 -4.70 8.31
N PHE A 201 -7.28 -4.42 8.53
CA PHE A 201 -7.98 -4.82 9.75
C PHE A 201 -7.99 -6.34 9.93
N LYS A 202 -8.34 -7.09 8.87
CA LYS A 202 -8.39 -8.56 8.92
C LYS A 202 -7.03 -9.18 9.16
N SER A 203 -5.97 -8.66 8.54
CA SER A 203 -4.58 -9.08 8.82
C SER A 203 -4.23 -8.87 10.28
N GLY A 204 -4.53 -7.70 10.86
CA GLY A 204 -4.30 -7.44 12.28
C GLY A 204 -5.11 -8.36 13.21
N HIS A 205 -6.39 -8.57 12.89
CA HIS A 205 -7.29 -9.42 13.69
C HIS A 205 -6.89 -10.89 13.67
N THR A 206 -6.54 -11.45 12.50
CA THR A 206 -6.04 -12.84 12.43
C THR A 206 -4.68 -12.96 13.12
N GLY A 207 -3.82 -11.95 12.97
CA GLY A 207 -2.54 -11.83 13.67
C GLY A 207 -2.68 -11.89 15.19
N ALA A 208 -3.64 -11.15 15.75
CA ALA A 208 -3.88 -11.07 17.19
C ALA A 208 -4.54 -12.32 17.79
N LYS A 209 -5.26 -13.11 16.98
CA LYS A 209 -5.86 -14.38 17.43
C LYS A 209 -4.85 -15.52 17.53
N MET A 210 -3.78 -15.46 16.75
CA MET A 210 -2.71 -16.43 16.84
C MET A 210 -1.94 -16.18 18.14
N HIS A 211 -2.02 -17.14 19.06
CA HIS A 211 -1.08 -17.21 20.17
C HIS A 211 0.25 -17.71 19.56
N TRP A 212 1.18 -16.78 19.39
CA TRP A 212 2.48 -17.05 18.77
C TRP A 212 3.48 -17.76 19.70
N GLY A 213 3.05 -18.11 20.92
CA GLY A 213 3.77 -18.92 21.91
C GLY A 213 3.12 -20.27 22.10
#